data_AF-A0A978VZK0-F1
#
_entry.id   AF-A0A978VZK0-F1
#
_cell.length_a   1.000
_cell.length_b   1.000
_cell.length_c   1.000
_cell.angle_alpha   90.00
_cell.angle_beta   90.00
_cell.angle_gamma   90.00
#
_symmetry.space_group_name_H-M   'P 1'
#
loop_
_entity.id
_entity.type
_entity.pdbx_description
1 polymer ?
#
loop_
_entity_poly.entity_id
_entity_poly.type
_entity_poly.pdbx_seq_one_letter_code
_entity_poly.pdbx_strand_id
1 'polypeptide(L)'
;MGRRKIEIKMVKDSSSRQVTFSKRRTGLFKKANELATLCGAEVAVVVFSPGGKPFSFGHPNVDSVADRFLNQDPEPKDGNVIGTSSAEKLNQQLTDLLKQSQAEKKRGEILDKAIKASHKTSIDDLSLNELEKLKRSLENLRENLKVQANEMEASSSLLLLANKPAK
;
A
#
# COMPACT_ATOMS: atom_id res chain seq x y z
N MET A 1 -14.75 9.49 -40.90
CA MET A 1 -15.96 10.30 -40.64
C MET A 1 -15.74 11.14 -39.38
N GLY A 2 -15.99 12.45 -39.44
CA GLY A 2 -15.80 13.37 -38.31
C GLY A 2 -16.89 13.28 -37.22
N ARG A 3 -16.76 14.09 -36.17
CA ARG A 3 -17.72 14.17 -35.07
C ARG A 3 -19.03 14.80 -35.55
N ARG A 4 -20.16 14.10 -35.38
CA ARG A 4 -21.51 14.60 -35.69
C ARG A 4 -22.34 14.75 -34.41
N LYS A 5 -23.28 15.69 -34.40
CA LYS A 5 -24.28 15.82 -33.33
C LYS A 5 -25.17 14.57 -33.34
N ILE A 6 -25.46 14.03 -32.17
CA ILE A 6 -26.36 12.88 -31.99
C ILE A 6 -27.37 13.19 -30.89
N GLU A 7 -28.54 12.56 -30.94
CA GLU A 7 -29.57 12.66 -29.90
C GLU A 7 -29.15 11.89 -28.63
N ILE A 8 -29.59 12.36 -27.46
CA ILE A 8 -29.40 11.66 -26.18
C ILE A 8 -30.49 10.61 -26.02
N LYS A 9 -30.31 9.48 -26.70
CA LYS A 9 -31.15 8.28 -26.61
C LYS A 9 -30.28 7.03 -26.71
N MET A 10 -30.87 5.86 -26.46
CA MET A 10 -30.15 4.60 -26.59
C MET A 10 -29.64 4.40 -28.03
N VAL A 11 -28.33 4.18 -28.17
CA VAL A 11 -27.71 3.82 -29.46
C VAL A 11 -28.19 2.42 -29.84
N LYS A 12 -28.92 2.30 -30.96
CA LYS A 12 -29.57 1.04 -31.37
C LYS A 12 -28.55 -0.02 -31.79
N ASP A 13 -27.61 0.35 -32.64
CA ASP A 13 -26.54 -0.53 -33.12
C ASP A 13 -25.60 -0.95 -31.97
N SER A 14 -25.41 -2.26 -31.79
CA SER A 14 -24.67 -2.82 -30.66
C SER A 14 -23.18 -2.48 -30.72
N SER A 15 -22.57 -2.57 -31.90
CA SER A 15 -21.16 -2.23 -32.14
C SER A 15 -20.89 -0.76 -31.85
N SER A 16 -21.71 0.14 -32.40
CA SER A 16 -21.64 1.58 -32.13
C SER A 16 -21.89 1.90 -30.67
N ARG A 17 -22.82 1.20 -30.01
CA ARG A 17 -23.09 1.35 -28.58
C ARG A 17 -21.87 0.97 -27.73
N GLN A 18 -21.21 -0.15 -28.05
CA GLN A 18 -20.01 -0.61 -27.34
C GLN A 18 -18.82 0.35 -27.51
N VAL A 19 -18.59 0.84 -28.74
CA VAL A 19 -17.54 1.83 -29.02
C VAL A 19 -17.85 3.15 -28.32
N THR A 20 -19.11 3.59 -28.36
CA THR A 20 -19.55 4.83 -27.69
C THR A 20 -19.40 4.73 -26.18
N PHE A 21 -19.79 3.61 -25.57
CA PHE A 21 -19.58 3.35 -24.15
C PHE A 21 -18.10 3.47 -23.79
N SER A 22 -17.21 2.77 -24.50
CA SER A 22 -15.78 2.80 -24.24
C SER A 22 -15.20 4.21 -24.31
N LYS A 23 -15.55 4.98 -25.36
CA LYS A 23 -15.06 6.35 -25.53
C LYS A 23 -15.61 7.31 -24.49
N ARG A 24 -16.92 7.25 -24.21
CA ARG A 24 -17.58 8.14 -23.24
C ARG A 24 -17.15 7.84 -21.81
N ARG A 25 -17.01 6.56 -21.43
CA ARG A 25 -16.47 6.16 -20.13
C ARG A 25 -15.07 6.74 -19.92
N THR A 26 -14.18 6.58 -20.89
CA THR A 26 -12.83 7.14 -20.79
C THR A 26 -12.85 8.67 -20.66
N GLY A 27 -13.70 9.35 -21.44
CA GLY A 27 -13.87 10.81 -21.32
C GLY A 27 -14.42 11.24 -19.96
N LEU A 28 -15.40 10.51 -19.43
CA LEU A 28 -16.00 10.74 -18.12
C LEU A 28 -14.97 10.57 -17.01
N PHE A 29 -14.16 9.50 -17.04
CA PHE A 29 -13.12 9.27 -16.02
C PHE A 29 -12.04 10.35 -16.05
N LYS A 30 -11.65 10.82 -17.25
CA LYS A 30 -10.73 11.95 -17.38
C LYS A 30 -11.30 13.22 -16.74
N LYS A 31 -12.58 13.53 -16.99
CA LYS A 31 -13.24 14.70 -16.39
C LYS A 31 -13.42 14.58 -14.88
N ALA A 32 -13.72 13.38 -14.37
CA ALA A 32 -13.75 13.12 -12.94
C ALA A 32 -12.37 13.33 -12.29
N ASN A 33 -11.30 12.87 -12.93
CA ASN A 33 -9.93 13.09 -12.46
C ASN A 33 -9.52 14.56 -12.49
N GLU A 34 -9.84 15.29 -13.57
CA GLU A 34 -9.62 16.73 -13.67
C GLU A 34 -10.34 17.47 -12.53
N LEU A 35 -11.61 17.15 -12.28
CA LEU A 35 -12.39 17.75 -11.18
C LEU A 35 -11.76 17.46 -9.81
N ALA A 36 -11.42 16.20 -9.56
CA ALA A 36 -10.80 15.79 -8.31
C ALA A 36 -9.48 16.52 -8.07
N THR A 37 -8.65 16.64 -9.11
CA THR A 37 -7.33 17.28 -9.02
C THR A 37 -7.42 18.80 -8.90
N LEU A 38 -8.28 19.45 -9.69
CA LEU A 38 -8.37 20.91 -9.74
C LEU A 38 -9.09 21.49 -8.51
N CYS A 39 -10.09 20.78 -7.99
CA CYS A 39 -10.92 21.28 -6.91
C CYS A 39 -10.65 20.58 -5.57
N GLY A 40 -9.74 19.59 -5.52
CA GLY A 40 -9.57 18.73 -4.35
C GLY A 40 -10.83 17.93 -4.01
N ALA A 41 -11.70 17.70 -5.00
CA ALA A 41 -12.98 17.04 -4.80
C ALA A 41 -12.79 15.54 -4.65
N GLU A 42 -13.48 14.94 -3.69
CA GLU A 42 -13.60 13.49 -3.60
C GLU A 42 -14.70 12.99 -4.53
N VAL A 43 -14.35 12.10 -5.46
CA VAL A 43 -15.22 11.69 -6.56
C VAL A 43 -15.16 10.17 -6.73
N ALA A 44 -16.33 9.53 -6.82
CA ALA A 44 -16.46 8.15 -7.27
C ALA A 44 -17.43 8.06 -8.44
N VAL A 45 -17.06 7.31 -9.47
CA VAL A 45 -17.88 7.03 -10.66
C VAL A 45 -17.88 5.53 -10.89
N VAL A 46 -19.07 4.93 -10.93
CA VAL A 46 -19.26 3.50 -11.27
C VAL A 46 -20.18 3.41 -12.48
N VAL A 47 -19.75 2.70 -13.53
CA VAL A 47 -20.54 2.47 -14.74
C VAL A 47 -20.49 1.01 -15.16
N PHE A 48 -21.61 0.48 -15.63
CA PHE A 48 -21.70 -0.87 -16.18
C PHE A 48 -21.72 -0.82 -17.70
N SER A 49 -20.96 -1.70 -18.35
CA SER A 49 -21.08 -1.87 -19.80
C SER A 49 -22.44 -2.44 -20.18
N PRO A 50 -22.84 -2.36 -21.46
CA PRO A 50 -24.03 -3.06 -21.94
C PRO A 50 -24.04 -4.57 -21.64
N GLY A 51 -22.87 -5.18 -21.45
CA GLY A 51 -22.71 -6.58 -21.04
C GLY A 51 -22.63 -6.80 -19.52
N GLY A 52 -22.98 -5.80 -18.71
CA GLY A 52 -23.01 -5.92 -17.24
C GLY A 52 -21.64 -5.85 -16.55
N LYS A 53 -20.55 -5.61 -17.28
CA LYS A 53 -19.21 -5.52 -16.68
C LYS A 53 -19.02 -4.18 -15.98
N PRO A 54 -18.69 -4.13 -14.68
CA PRO A 54 -18.43 -2.89 -13.96
C PRO A 54 -17.10 -2.25 -14.37
N PHE A 55 -17.07 -0.92 -14.34
CA PHE A 55 -15.88 -0.09 -14.44
C PHE A 55 -16.02 1.07 -13.49
N SER A 56 -14.93 1.42 -12.81
CA SER A 56 -14.96 2.48 -11.82
C SER A 56 -13.74 3.41 -11.91
N PHE A 57 -13.95 4.62 -11.40
CA PHE A 57 -12.91 5.60 -11.09
C PHE A 57 -13.21 6.17 -9.71
N GLY A 58 -12.19 6.32 -8.88
CA GLY A 58 -12.33 6.89 -7.55
C GLY A 58 -11.11 7.72 -7.16
N HIS A 59 -11.35 8.85 -6.49
CA HIS A 59 -10.33 9.65 -5.84
C HIS A 59 -10.85 10.06 -4.45
N PRO A 60 -10.17 9.66 -3.35
CA PRO A 60 -8.91 8.91 -3.29
C PRO A 60 -9.01 7.44 -3.72
N ASN A 61 -10.13 6.77 -3.45
CA ASN A 61 -10.50 5.46 -4.01
C ASN A 61 -12.03 5.33 -3.95
N VAL A 62 -12.60 4.34 -4.65
CA VAL A 62 -14.06 4.20 -4.78
C VAL A 62 -14.71 3.83 -3.46
N ASP A 63 -14.12 2.89 -2.72
CA ASP A 63 -14.70 2.33 -1.50
C ASP A 63 -14.79 3.38 -0.39
N SER A 64 -13.71 4.15 -0.17
CA SER A 64 -13.70 5.23 0.84
C SER A 64 -14.75 6.31 0.56
N VAL A 65 -14.96 6.68 -0.71
CA VAL A 65 -15.99 7.67 -1.08
C VAL A 65 -17.39 7.07 -0.91
N ALA A 66 -17.58 5.80 -1.28
CA ALA A 66 -18.84 5.09 -1.13
C ALA A 66 -19.21 4.89 0.35
N ASP A 67 -18.26 4.45 1.18
CA ASP A 67 -18.46 4.28 2.62
C ASP A 67 -18.86 5.60 3.27
N ARG A 68 -18.18 6.69 2.95
CA ARG A 68 -18.54 8.00 3.48
C ARG A 68 -19.95 8.42 3.05
N PHE A 69 -20.31 8.18 1.79
CA PHE A 69 -21.64 8.52 1.28
C PHE A 69 -22.74 7.68 1.94
N LEU A 70 -22.52 6.38 2.12
CA LEU A 70 -23.51 5.46 2.69
C LEU A 70 -23.67 5.61 4.21
N ASN A 71 -22.61 6.03 4.90
CA ASN A 71 -22.59 6.22 6.36
C ASN A 71 -22.87 7.67 6.80
N GLN A 72 -23.26 8.56 5.88
CA GLN A 72 -23.70 9.91 6.24
C GLN A 72 -25.17 9.90 6.68
N ASP A 73 -25.42 10.27 7.93
CA ASP A 73 -26.76 10.68 8.39
C ASP A 73 -27.22 11.91 7.57
N PRO A 74 -28.53 12.03 7.25
CA PRO A 74 -29.07 13.03 6.32
C PRO A 74 -29.14 14.46 6.91
N GLU A 75 -28.12 14.91 7.62
CA GLU A 75 -28.01 16.29 8.10
C GLU A 75 -27.18 17.13 7.12
N PRO A 76 -27.67 18.30 6.69
CA PRO A 76 -26.94 19.16 5.77
C PRO A 76 -25.78 19.81 6.53
N LYS A 77 -24.58 19.24 6.42
CA LYS A 77 -23.37 19.93 6.86
C LYS A 77 -23.02 20.99 5.83
N ASP A 78 -23.64 22.15 6.01
CA ASP A 78 -23.07 23.42 5.59
C ASP A 78 -21.60 23.46 6.00
N GLY A 79 -20.80 23.96 5.06
CA GLY A 79 -19.43 24.42 5.18
C GLY A 79 -18.63 24.00 6.42
N ASN A 80 -17.56 23.26 6.15
CA ASN A 80 -16.31 23.32 6.92
C ASN A 80 -16.32 22.56 8.24
N VAL A 81 -16.23 21.22 8.19
CA VAL A 81 -15.90 20.41 9.37
C VAL A 81 -14.87 19.32 9.05
N ILE A 82 -13.61 19.70 9.26
CA ILE A 82 -12.55 18.94 9.96
C ILE A 82 -11.95 17.72 9.22
N GLY A 83 -10.78 17.96 8.60
CA GLY A 83 -9.80 16.93 8.23
C GLY A 83 -8.64 16.76 9.23
N THR A 84 -8.69 17.39 10.41
CA THR A 84 -7.54 17.40 11.34
C THR A 84 -7.37 16.09 12.12
N SER A 85 -8.45 15.40 12.51
CA SER A 85 -8.36 14.20 13.34
C SER A 85 -7.76 12.98 12.61
N SER A 86 -7.95 12.87 11.29
CA SER A 86 -7.35 11.80 10.48
C SER A 86 -5.89 12.10 10.14
N ALA A 87 -5.58 13.36 9.84
CA ALA A 87 -4.21 13.80 9.56
C ALA A 87 -3.30 13.70 10.80
N GLU A 88 -3.81 14.03 12.00
CA GLU A 88 -3.07 13.90 13.26
C GLU A 88 -2.72 12.44 13.57
N LYS A 89 -3.66 11.51 13.37
CA LYS A 89 -3.43 10.07 13.53
C LYS A 89 -2.40 9.55 12.53
N LEU A 90 -2.49 9.95 11.26
CA LEU A 90 -1.49 9.57 10.25
C LEU A 90 -0.10 10.13 10.60
N ASN A 91 -0.02 11.38 11.05
CA ASN A 91 1.24 12.01 11.44
C ASN A 91 1.87 11.32 12.66
N GLN A 92 1.06 10.87 13.62
CA GLN A 92 1.53 10.05 14.74
C GLN A 92 2.07 8.70 14.27
N GLN A 93 1.34 7.97 13.42
CA GLN A 93 1.82 6.71 12.86
C GLN A 93 3.12 6.87 12.05
N LEU A 94 3.24 7.93 11.25
CA LEU A 94 4.47 8.25 10.53
C LEU A 94 5.63 8.53 11.49
N THR A 95 5.38 9.29 12.55
CA THR A 95 6.40 9.61 13.56
C THR A 95 6.89 8.35 14.27
N ASP A 96 5.99 7.43 14.61
CA ASP A 96 6.35 6.19 15.30
C ASP A 96 7.11 5.22 14.38
N LEU A 97 6.71 5.10 13.10
CA LEU A 97 7.45 4.33 12.10
C LEU A 97 8.85 4.89 11.85
N LEU A 98 8.99 6.22 11.78
CA LEU A 98 10.30 6.87 11.64
C LEU A 98 11.21 6.60 12.85
N LYS A 99 10.67 6.63 14.07
CA LYS A 99 11.42 6.27 15.28
C LYS A 99 11.89 4.81 15.25
N GLN A 100 11.01 3.88 14.86
CA GLN A 100 11.37 2.47 14.72
C GLN A 100 12.47 2.26 13.67
N SER A 101 12.34 2.88 12.50
CA SER A 101 13.35 2.80 11.43
C SER A 101 14.70 3.36 11.88
N GLN A 102 14.72 4.49 12.60
CA GLN A 102 15.95 5.06 13.14
C GLN A 102 16.58 4.19 14.23
N ALA A 103 15.77 3.56 15.08
CA ALA A 103 16.26 2.63 16.11
C ALA A 103 16.93 1.40 15.47
N GLU A 104 16.29 0.81 14.46
CA GLU A 104 16.86 -0.32 13.72
C GLU A 104 18.13 0.07 12.95
N LYS A 105 18.18 1.28 12.37
CA LYS A 105 19.40 1.79 11.71
C LYS A 105 20.56 1.94 12.71
N LYS A 106 20.33 2.51 13.89
CA LYS A 106 21.34 2.61 14.95
C LYS A 106 21.80 1.23 15.41
N ARG A 107 20.88 0.27 15.54
CA ARG A 107 21.21 -1.12 15.86
C ARG A 107 22.11 -1.75 14.80
N GLY A 108 21.82 -1.52 13.52
CA GLY A 108 22.65 -1.94 12.40
C GLY A 108 24.06 -1.34 12.42
N GLU A 109 24.20 -0.06 12.74
CA GLU A 109 25.51 0.61 12.86
C GLU A 109 26.35 0.06 14.03
N ILE A 110 25.72 -0.28 15.15
CA ILE A 110 26.40 -0.92 16.28
C ILE A 110 26.88 -2.33 15.90
N LEU A 111 26.02 -3.11 15.24
CA LEU A 111 26.36 -4.45 14.74
C LEU A 111 27.52 -4.40 13.73
N ASP A 112 27.49 -3.48 12.78
CA ASP A 112 28.55 -3.30 11.79
C ASP A 112 29.90 -2.91 12.44
N LYS A 113 29.87 -2.03 13.46
CA LYS A 113 31.06 -1.70 14.25
C LYS A 113 31.60 -2.91 15.04
N ALA A 114 30.71 -3.72 15.62
CA ALA A 114 31.10 -4.94 16.33
C ALA A 114 31.71 -5.99 15.40
N ILE A 115 31.12 -6.18 14.20
CA ILE A 115 31.65 -7.08 13.16
C ILE A 115 33.04 -6.61 12.71
N LYS A 116 33.21 -5.32 12.41
CA LYS A 116 34.52 -4.74 12.03
C LYS A 116 35.57 -4.84 13.14
N ALA A 117 35.17 -4.76 14.40
CA ALA A 117 36.06 -4.97 15.54
C ALA A 117 36.46 -6.46 15.70
N SER A 118 35.54 -7.39 15.40
CA SER A 118 35.79 -8.84 15.46
C SER A 118 36.65 -9.35 14.30
N HIS A 119 36.61 -8.70 13.13
CA HIS A 119 37.43 -9.07 11.95
C HIS A 119 38.89 -8.59 12.02
N LYS A 120 39.33 -7.99 13.14
CA LYS A 120 40.70 -7.46 13.30
C LYS A 120 41.74 -8.49 13.78
N THR A 121 41.34 -9.70 14.15
CA THR A 121 42.27 -10.78 14.47
C THR A 121 42.41 -11.69 13.25
N SER A 122 43.59 -11.74 12.63
CA SER A 122 43.86 -12.72 11.59
C SER A 122 43.71 -14.12 12.19
N ILE A 123 43.08 -15.04 11.45
CA ILE A 123 42.89 -16.43 11.91
C ILE A 123 44.26 -17.10 12.20
N ASP A 124 45.30 -16.64 11.48
CA ASP A 124 46.67 -17.14 11.58
C ASP A 124 47.37 -16.76 12.90
N ASP A 125 46.83 -15.82 13.69
CA ASP A 125 47.41 -15.33 14.95
C ASP A 125 46.79 -15.98 16.21
N LEU A 126 45.85 -16.93 16.04
CA LEU A 126 45.08 -17.52 17.15
C LEU A 126 45.71 -18.82 17.67
N SER A 127 45.74 -18.99 18.99
CA SER A 127 46.15 -20.26 19.61
C SER A 127 45.10 -21.36 19.42
N LEU A 128 45.50 -22.63 19.54
CA LEU A 128 44.63 -23.81 19.34
C LEU A 128 43.34 -23.76 20.20
N ASN A 129 43.45 -23.30 21.45
CA ASN A 129 42.30 -23.13 22.36
C ASN A 129 41.35 -22.01 21.90
N GLU A 130 41.88 -20.92 21.37
CA GLU A 130 41.08 -19.80 20.85
C GLU A 130 40.36 -20.19 19.56
N LEU A 131 41.01 -20.97 18.70
CA LEU A 131 40.43 -21.52 17.48
C LEU A 131 39.27 -22.48 17.78
N GLU A 132 39.44 -23.34 18.80
CA GLU A 132 38.37 -24.25 19.24
C GLU A 132 37.17 -23.48 19.84
N LYS A 133 37.44 -22.42 20.60
CA LYS A 133 36.41 -21.52 21.14
C LYS A 133 35.68 -20.76 20.04
N LEU A 134 36.39 -20.32 19.00
CA LEU A 134 35.81 -19.68 17.83
C LEU A 134 34.92 -20.65 17.05
N LYS A 135 35.38 -21.89 16.83
CA LYS A 135 34.58 -22.95 16.19
C LYS A 135 33.25 -23.17 16.91
N ARG A 136 33.28 -23.38 18.24
CA ARG A 136 32.07 -23.57 19.05
C ARG A 136 31.15 -22.35 18.98
N SER A 137 31.69 -21.14 18.93
CA SER A 137 30.91 -19.91 18.84
C SER A 137 30.21 -19.76 17.48
N LEU A 138 30.89 -20.14 16.39
CA LEU A 138 30.32 -20.17 15.04
C LEU A 138 29.26 -21.26 14.87
N GLU A 139 29.47 -22.44 15.46
CA GLU A 139 28.46 -23.51 15.49
C GLU A 139 27.19 -23.07 16.23
N ASN A 140 27.34 -22.43 17.39
CA ASN A 140 26.20 -21.86 18.13
C ASN A 140 25.50 -20.74 17.34
N LEU A 141 26.26 -19.86 16.68
CA LEU A 141 25.68 -18.82 15.83
C LEU A 141 24.88 -19.42 14.67
N ARG A 142 25.40 -20.47 14.02
CA ARG A 142 24.73 -21.18 12.93
C ARG A 142 23.39 -21.75 13.37
N GLU A 143 23.33 -22.40 14.54
CA GLU A 143 22.07 -22.95 15.05
C GLU A 143 21.08 -21.84 15.40
N ASN A 144 21.53 -20.75 16.03
CA ASN A 144 20.67 -19.60 16.32
C ASN A 144 20.08 -18.95 15.06
N LEU A 145 20.88 -18.84 13.99
CA LEU A 145 20.41 -18.28 12.71
C LEU A 145 19.34 -19.16 12.05
N LYS A 146 19.46 -20.49 12.14
CA LYS A 146 18.41 -21.40 11.64
C LYS A 146 17.09 -21.21 12.38
N VAL A 147 17.15 -21.07 13.71
CA VAL A 147 15.95 -20.84 14.54
C VAL A 147 15.29 -19.51 14.14
N GLN A 148 16.06 -18.43 14.05
CA GLN A 148 15.52 -17.13 13.66
C GLN A 148 14.93 -17.10 12.25
N ALA A 149 15.55 -17.80 11.28
CA ALA A 149 15.01 -17.90 9.93
C ALA A 149 13.63 -18.57 9.92
N ASN A 150 13.48 -19.68 10.66
CA ASN A 150 12.21 -20.39 10.79
C ASN A 150 11.13 -19.52 11.48
N GLU A 151 11.48 -18.79 12.54
CA GLU A 151 10.55 -17.87 13.21
C GLU A 151 10.07 -16.75 12.28
N MET A 152 10.96 -16.23 11.42
CA MET A 152 10.65 -15.17 10.47
C MET A 152 9.74 -15.67 9.35
N GLU A 153 9.98 -16.88 8.83
CA GLU A 153 9.11 -17.55 7.86
C GLU A 153 7.72 -17.83 8.44
N ALA A 154 7.64 -18.30 9.69
CA ALA A 154 6.38 -18.53 10.38
C ALA A 154 5.59 -17.22 10.59
N SER A 155 6.27 -16.15 11.02
CA SER A 155 5.66 -14.83 11.22
C SER A 155 5.15 -14.22 9.91
N SER A 156 5.92 -14.35 8.83
CA SER A 156 5.52 -13.93 7.47
C SER A 156 4.28 -14.69 6.98
N SER A 157 4.25 -16.01 7.19
CA SER A 157 3.12 -16.86 6.83
C SER A 157 1.85 -16.50 7.60
N LEU A 158 1.96 -16.21 8.90
CA LEU A 158 0.83 -15.76 9.73
C LEU A 158 0.27 -14.41 9.28
N LEU A 159 1.12 -13.45 8.92
CA LEU A 159 0.69 -12.15 8.38
C LEU A 159 -0.05 -12.30 7.04
N LEU A 160 0.41 -13.19 6.17
CA LEU A 160 -0.26 -13.52 4.89
C LEU A 160 -1.66 -14.12 5.09
N LEU A 161 -1.87 -14.89 6.16
CA LEU A 161 -3.17 -15.47 6.50
C LEU A 161 -4.11 -14.44 7.13
N ALA A 162 -3.60 -13.52 7.96
CA ALA A 162 -4.40 -12.47 8.60
C ALA A 162 -4.98 -11.45 7.60
N ASN A 163 -4.35 -11.27 6.44
CA ASN A 163 -4.77 -10.32 5.40
C ASN A 163 -5.67 -10.92 4.30
N LYS A 164 -6.17 -12.16 4.46
CA LYS A 164 -7.14 -12.72 3.50
C LYS A 164 -8.52 -12.09 3.72
N PRO A 165 -9.16 -11.49 2.71
CA PRO A 165 -10.52 -10.97 2.85
C PRO A 165 -11.48 -12.13 3.14
N ALA A 166 -12.35 -11.94 4.14
CA ALA A 166 -13.47 -12.84 4.39
C ALA A 166 -14.32 -12.93 3.13
N LYS A 167 -14.56 -14.17 2.69
CA LYS A 167 -15.20 -14.51 1.42
C LYS A 167 -16.71 -14.25 1.46
#